data_AF-A0A917I1A6-F1
#
_entry.id   AF-A0A917I1A6-F1
#
_cell.length_a   1.000
_cell.length_b   1.000
_cell.length_c   1.000
_cell.angle_alpha   90.00
_cell.angle_beta   90.00
_cell.angle_gamma   90.00
#
_symmetry.space_group_name_H-M   'P 1'
#
loop_
_entity.id
_entity.type
_entity.pdbx_description
1 polymer ?
#
loop_
_entity_poly.entity_id
_entity_poly.type
_entity_poly.pdbx_seq_one_letter_code
_entity_poly.pdbx_strand_id
1 'polypeptide(L)'
;MGGTPLGVQTIATDLDVPWQLVWGPDNHIWFTEQGGAVSRLNPETGKITCLLNLEGVLRDRTSGLLGMAVHPDLSNQPYVFLNYSGERADKSRFSRVVRYTYQADTLVDSLVILEYPGWNGHFGARVIIAPDGKLMVATGDGAQFENAQSVISLNGKVLRYNIDGSIPDDNPFPGSAVWAWGLRNPQGLVYVDGKLYNSDHGDAVEDEVNLIHKGGNYGWPHVAGFVNTEMEEQFVHDSAVVSPLRSWTPTIAPAGLTYYSSDKLPELKGKLLLTTLKGNSIHALELNASGDSIIKDVNYFQQVFGRLRSICVSPDGDVYVATSNRDWNPNGFADEKDDRILRIYALDRKYVDKQAKNAVVKRAVGDVVSRGEELYVNYCASCHKTNGRGVAGTFPALNRSPLVSGNPDSLIRLILSGKNEMPQFSFIGDRDLAVILTYIRKRFGPQSSPVTIAAIQAQRTEL
;
A
#
# COMPACT_ATOMS: atom_id res chain seq x y z
N MET A 1 9.44 -10.76 19.81
CA MET A 1 9.85 -11.23 18.48
C MET A 1 11.04 -12.14 18.67
N GLY A 2 10.99 -13.46 18.41
CA GLY A 2 12.20 -14.31 18.37
C GLY A 2 13.11 -14.38 19.62
N GLY A 3 12.82 -13.63 20.69
CA GLY A 3 13.69 -13.43 21.85
C GLY A 3 13.42 -12.11 22.57
N THR A 4 13.29 -10.99 21.85
CA THR A 4 13.06 -9.66 22.45
C THR A 4 11.59 -9.44 22.81
N PRO A 5 11.25 -9.16 24.09
CA PRO A 5 9.90 -8.74 24.46
C PRO A 5 9.61 -7.32 23.96
N LEU A 6 8.36 -7.08 23.58
CA LEU A 6 7.93 -5.79 23.07
C LEU A 6 6.83 -5.20 23.93
N GLY A 7 6.89 -3.89 24.11
CA GLY A 7 5.77 -3.07 24.53
C GLY A 7 5.07 -2.52 23.29
N VAL A 8 3.74 -2.46 23.35
CA VAL A 8 2.92 -1.74 22.36
C VAL A 8 2.10 -0.72 23.10
N GLN A 9 2.20 0.55 22.71
CA GLN A 9 1.49 1.66 23.31
C GLN A 9 0.73 2.43 22.24
N THR A 10 -0.55 2.69 22.46
CA THR A 10 -1.29 3.66 21.65
C THR A 10 -0.92 5.06 22.11
N ILE A 11 -0.38 5.89 21.21
CA ILE A 11 0.05 7.26 21.51
C ILE A 11 -0.94 8.32 21.01
N ALA A 12 -1.75 7.98 20.01
CA ALA A 12 -2.84 8.81 19.49
C ALA A 12 -4.01 7.93 19.04
N THR A 13 -5.23 8.44 19.14
CA THR A 13 -6.50 7.79 18.78
C THR A 13 -7.40 8.75 18.01
N ASP A 14 -8.51 8.24 17.50
CA ASP A 14 -9.59 9.04 16.88
C ASP A 14 -9.12 9.83 15.65
N LEU A 15 -8.12 9.30 14.94
CA LEU A 15 -7.52 9.91 13.76
C LEU A 15 -8.32 9.56 12.50
N ASP A 16 -8.25 10.45 11.50
CA ASP A 16 -8.83 10.25 10.18
C ASP A 16 -7.80 9.67 9.21
N VAL A 17 -7.63 8.34 9.26
CA VAL A 17 -6.77 7.57 8.34
C VAL A 17 -5.38 8.21 8.20
N PRO A 18 -4.53 8.14 9.24
CA PRO A 18 -3.18 8.70 9.20
C PRO A 18 -2.35 8.04 8.08
N TRP A 19 -2.05 8.80 7.03
CA TRP A 19 -1.60 8.25 5.74
C TRP A 19 -0.08 8.20 5.58
N GLN A 20 0.60 9.23 6.07
CA GLN A 20 2.06 9.30 6.15
C GLN A 20 2.47 9.57 7.59
N LEU A 21 3.43 8.80 8.11
CA LEU A 21 4.24 9.17 9.26
C LEU A 21 5.65 9.51 8.80
N VAL A 22 6.23 10.59 9.34
CA VAL A 22 7.63 10.96 9.19
C VAL A 22 8.18 11.26 10.57
N TRP A 23 9.30 10.63 10.95
CA TRP A 23 10.05 11.12 12.10
C TRP A 23 10.77 12.40 11.67
N GLY A 24 10.34 13.54 12.19
CA GLY A 24 10.87 14.85 11.83
C GLY A 24 12.26 15.11 12.45
N PRO A 25 13.03 16.05 11.91
CA PRO A 25 14.32 16.45 12.47
C PRO A 25 14.19 17.16 13.84
N ASP A 26 12.97 17.49 14.26
CA ASP A 26 12.61 18.08 15.54
C ASP A 26 12.18 17.03 16.60
N ASN A 27 12.45 15.74 16.35
CA ASN A 27 12.08 14.60 17.22
C ASN A 27 10.57 14.46 17.49
N HIS A 28 9.75 14.99 16.59
CA HIS A 28 8.32 14.75 16.58
C HIS A 28 7.93 13.80 15.44
N ILE A 29 6.75 13.20 15.58
CA ILE A 29 6.14 12.47 14.49
C ILE A 29 5.26 13.45 13.72
N TRP A 30 5.62 13.69 12.48
CA TRP A 30 4.80 14.45 11.54
C TRP A 30 3.88 13.46 10.83
N PHE A 31 2.61 13.82 10.69
CA PHE A 31 1.67 12.98 9.97
C PHE A 31 0.63 13.73 9.18
N THR A 32 0.13 13.07 8.14
CA THR A 32 -1.01 13.50 7.35
C THR A 32 -2.22 12.65 7.68
N GLU A 33 -3.40 13.26 7.65
CA GLU A 33 -4.69 12.58 7.72
C GLU A 33 -5.40 12.71 6.38
N GLN A 34 -6.07 11.65 5.94
CA GLN A 34 -6.66 11.58 4.59
C GLN A 34 -7.63 12.75 4.32
N GLY A 35 -8.27 13.28 5.37
CA GLY A 35 -9.17 14.44 5.31
C GLY A 35 -8.53 15.81 5.13
N GLY A 36 -7.20 15.93 5.09
CA GLY A 36 -6.53 17.20 4.74
C GLY A 36 -5.72 17.85 5.85
N ALA A 37 -5.69 17.26 7.05
CA ALA A 37 -4.91 17.78 8.16
C ALA A 37 -3.44 17.31 8.08
N VAL A 38 -2.52 18.26 8.34
CA VAL A 38 -1.11 17.99 8.63
C VAL A 38 -0.87 18.33 10.09
N SER A 39 -0.34 17.37 10.83
CA SER A 39 -0.18 17.47 12.27
C SER A 39 1.20 17.00 12.72
N ARG A 40 1.64 17.55 13.86
CA ARG A 40 2.85 17.13 14.57
C ARG A 40 2.48 16.56 15.94
N LEU A 41 2.95 15.35 16.23
CA LEU A 41 2.74 14.61 17.47
C LEU A 41 4.04 14.55 18.27
N ASN A 42 3.99 14.98 19.52
CA ASN A 42 5.08 14.76 20.47
C ASN A 42 5.01 13.32 21.01
N PRO A 43 6.03 12.46 20.75
CA PRO A 43 5.96 11.03 21.07
C PRO A 43 6.03 10.73 22.58
N GLU A 44 6.48 11.67 23.40
CA GLU A 44 6.58 11.49 24.86
C GLU A 44 5.27 11.85 25.57
N THR A 45 4.64 12.96 25.15
CA THR A 45 3.45 13.52 25.81
C THR A 45 2.14 13.13 25.14
N GLY A 46 2.19 12.66 23.88
CA GLY A 46 1.00 12.42 23.06
C GLY A 46 0.34 13.71 22.54
N LYS A 47 0.93 14.89 22.78
CA LYS A 47 0.36 16.17 22.34
C LYS A 47 0.41 16.28 20.81
N ILE A 48 -0.75 16.51 20.18
CA ILE A 48 -0.89 16.79 18.75
C ILE A 48 -1.04 18.30 18.54
N THR A 49 -0.32 18.84 17.57
CA THR A 49 -0.43 20.22 17.08
C THR A 49 -0.77 20.18 15.60
N CYS A 50 -1.95 20.68 15.22
CA CYS A 50 -2.33 20.83 13.81
C CYS A 50 -1.57 22.01 13.21
N LEU A 51 -0.86 21.78 12.10
CA LEU A 51 -0.01 22.76 11.44
C LEU A 51 -0.70 23.40 10.22
N LEU A 52 -1.55 22.61 9.56
CA LEU A 52 -2.29 22.99 8.37
C LEU A 52 -3.54 22.12 8.24
N ASN A 53 -4.65 22.71 7.84
CA ASN A 53 -5.82 21.99 7.35
C ASN A 53 -6.13 22.47 5.94
N LEU A 54 -5.98 21.59 4.95
CA LEU A 54 -6.17 21.95 3.55
C LEU A 54 -7.66 22.02 3.18
N GLU A 55 -8.06 23.12 2.56
CA GLU A 55 -9.34 23.22 1.88
C GLU A 55 -9.27 22.55 0.49
N GLY A 56 -10.39 21.97 0.03
CA GLY A 56 -10.50 21.43 -1.33
C GLY A 56 -9.80 20.08 -1.56
N VAL A 57 -9.37 19.39 -0.49
CA VAL A 57 -8.93 17.99 -0.58
C VAL A 57 -10.12 17.09 -0.90
N LEU A 58 -9.98 16.24 -1.91
CA LEU A 58 -10.97 15.22 -2.23
C LEU A 58 -10.74 13.98 -1.36
N ARG A 59 -11.47 13.84 -0.26
CA ARG A 59 -11.51 12.61 0.53
C ARG A 59 -12.57 11.66 -0.03
N ASP A 60 -12.20 10.89 -1.05
CA ASP A 60 -13.04 9.87 -1.67
C ASP A 60 -12.25 8.59 -1.97
N ARG A 61 -12.72 7.44 -1.47
CA ARG A 61 -12.03 6.15 -1.59
C ARG A 61 -10.54 6.23 -1.19
N THR A 62 -9.64 6.17 -2.17
CA THR A 62 -8.17 6.19 -1.99
C THR A 62 -7.55 7.59 -2.17
N SER A 63 -8.34 8.59 -2.56
CA SER A 63 -7.91 9.99 -2.68
C SER A 63 -7.97 10.71 -1.33
N GLY A 64 -7.22 11.79 -1.20
CA GLY A 64 -7.17 12.62 0.01
C GLY A 64 -5.88 13.39 0.11
N LEU A 65 -5.51 13.79 1.34
CA LEU A 65 -4.14 14.15 1.66
C LEU A 65 -3.36 12.89 2.00
N LEU A 66 -2.32 12.62 1.22
CA LEU A 66 -1.64 11.34 1.19
C LEU A 66 -0.19 11.51 1.67
N GLY A 67 0.78 11.49 0.75
CA GLY A 67 2.20 11.50 1.10
C GLY A 67 2.68 12.84 1.65
N MET A 68 3.74 12.75 2.45
CA MET A 68 4.46 13.92 2.95
C MET A 68 5.95 13.61 3.07
N ALA A 69 6.77 14.59 2.74
CA ALA A 69 8.19 14.63 3.08
C ALA A 69 8.49 15.90 3.88
N VAL A 70 9.25 15.76 4.96
CA VAL A 70 9.78 16.87 5.75
C VAL A 70 11.26 17.00 5.43
N HIS A 71 11.73 18.20 5.08
CA HIS A 71 13.15 18.40 4.79
C HIS A 71 14.01 18.11 6.03
N PRO A 72 15.11 17.33 5.92
CA PRO A 72 15.91 16.92 7.09
C PRO A 72 16.63 18.11 7.75
N ASP A 73 16.87 19.19 7.01
CA ASP A 73 17.44 20.44 7.51
C ASP A 73 16.38 21.55 7.50
N LEU A 74 15.43 21.51 8.44
CA LEU A 74 14.39 22.55 8.55
C LEU A 74 14.96 23.93 8.91
N SER A 75 16.19 24.02 9.45
CA SER A 75 16.81 25.31 9.77
C SER A 75 17.18 26.12 8.54
N ASN A 76 17.74 25.47 7.51
CA ASN A 76 18.14 26.15 6.28
C ASN A 76 17.14 25.98 5.14
N GLN A 77 16.39 24.89 5.15
CA GLN A 77 15.39 24.55 4.15
C GLN A 77 14.11 24.14 4.89
N PRO A 78 13.34 25.12 5.40
CA PRO A 78 12.13 24.88 6.19
C PRO A 78 10.98 24.36 5.32
N TYR A 79 11.19 23.30 4.55
CA TYR A 79 10.25 22.84 3.53
C TYR A 79 9.56 21.54 3.92
N VAL A 80 8.25 21.53 3.69
CA VAL A 80 7.41 20.33 3.80
C VAL A 80 6.70 20.14 2.47
N PHE A 81 6.75 18.94 1.92
CA PHE A 81 6.13 18.59 0.64
C PHE A 81 4.92 17.72 0.93
N LEU A 82 3.77 18.08 0.38
CA LEU A 82 2.52 17.34 0.55
C LEU A 82 2.04 16.84 -0.82
N ASN A 83 1.60 15.59 -0.89
CA ASN A 83 0.89 15.04 -2.05
C ASN A 83 -0.58 14.83 -1.69
N TYR A 84 -1.47 15.49 -2.42
CA TYR A 84 -2.91 15.37 -2.21
C TYR A 84 -3.69 15.48 -3.50
N SER A 85 -4.91 14.96 -3.46
CA SER A 85 -5.84 14.94 -4.57
C SER A 85 -6.97 15.94 -4.36
N GLY A 86 -7.50 16.46 -5.47
CA GLY A 86 -8.64 17.37 -5.49
C GLY A 86 -9.54 17.12 -6.70
N GLU A 87 -10.68 17.82 -6.72
CA GLU A 87 -11.66 17.78 -7.81
C GLU A 87 -11.93 19.20 -8.31
N ARG A 88 -11.95 19.39 -9.62
CA ARG A 88 -12.29 20.66 -10.27
C ARG A 88 -13.81 20.80 -10.43
N ALA A 89 -14.26 22.00 -10.79
CA ALA A 89 -15.69 22.27 -11.01
C ALA A 89 -16.33 21.38 -12.09
N ASP A 90 -15.55 20.95 -13.09
CA ASP A 90 -15.95 20.04 -14.16
C ASP A 90 -15.89 18.53 -13.79
N LYS A 91 -15.65 18.22 -12.51
CA LYS A 91 -15.49 16.86 -11.96
C LYS A 91 -14.22 16.12 -12.38
N SER A 92 -13.31 16.76 -13.11
CA SER A 92 -11.98 16.20 -13.33
C SER A 92 -11.20 16.17 -12.01
N ARG A 93 -10.54 15.03 -11.75
CA ARG A 93 -9.72 14.83 -10.55
C ARG A 93 -8.25 15.03 -10.88
N PHE A 94 -7.50 15.52 -9.90
CA PHE A 94 -6.06 15.68 -10.02
C PHE A 94 -5.36 15.17 -8.76
N SER A 95 -4.07 14.93 -8.88
CA SER A 95 -3.15 14.84 -7.75
C SER A 95 -2.04 15.85 -7.94
N ARG A 96 -1.54 16.40 -6.83
CA ARG A 96 -0.47 17.40 -6.88
C ARG A 96 0.47 17.29 -5.71
N VAL A 97 1.72 17.64 -5.98
CA VAL A 97 2.75 17.82 -4.97
C VAL A 97 2.96 19.31 -4.76
N VAL A 98 2.87 19.75 -3.52
CA VAL A 98 2.99 21.15 -3.14
C VAL A 98 4.00 21.27 -2.00
N ARG A 99 4.97 22.17 -2.17
CA ARG A 99 5.90 22.55 -1.12
C ARG A 99 5.29 23.67 -0.28
N TYR A 100 5.46 23.61 1.02
CA TYR A 100 5.13 24.66 1.98
C TYR A 100 6.37 25.02 2.79
N THR A 101 6.39 26.25 3.31
CA THR A 101 7.37 26.72 4.28
C THR A 101 6.84 26.48 5.70
N TYR A 102 7.62 25.77 6.53
CA TYR A 102 7.33 25.58 7.95
C TYR A 102 7.86 26.75 8.77
N GLN A 103 6.97 27.45 9.45
CA GLN A 103 7.31 28.60 10.28
C GLN A 103 6.32 28.71 11.44
N ALA A 104 6.81 28.95 12.65
CA ALA A 104 5.97 29.22 13.83
C ALA A 104 4.84 28.19 14.06
N ASP A 105 5.15 26.90 13.97
CA ASP A 105 4.17 25.81 14.11
C ASP A 105 3.03 25.84 13.08
N THR A 106 3.27 26.40 11.89
CA THR A 106 2.34 26.36 10.76
C THR A 106 3.04 26.13 9.41
N LEU A 107 2.26 25.79 8.37
CA LEU A 107 2.72 25.66 6.99
C LEU A 107 2.14 26.79 6.13
N VAL A 108 3.02 27.60 5.54
CA VAL A 108 2.68 28.79 4.75
C VAL A 108 3.39 28.76 3.38
N ASP A 109 3.22 29.80 2.57
CA ASP A 109 3.97 30.06 1.34
C ASP A 109 4.06 28.85 0.39
N SER A 110 2.92 28.44 -0.15
CA SER A 110 2.82 27.25 -0.98
C SER A 110 3.40 27.44 -2.38
N LEU A 111 4.07 26.41 -2.90
CA LEU A 111 4.57 26.30 -4.26
C LEU A 111 4.15 24.95 -4.86
N VAL A 112 3.41 24.98 -5.95
CA VAL A 112 3.06 23.75 -6.69
C VAL A 112 4.31 23.24 -7.42
N ILE A 113 4.73 22.02 -7.09
CA ILE A 113 5.88 21.34 -7.69
C ILE A 113 5.45 20.55 -8.92
N LEU A 114 4.30 19.88 -8.82
CA LEU A 114 3.78 18.98 -9.84
C LEU A 114 2.26 18.89 -9.70
N GLU A 115 1.53 18.85 -10.81
CA GLU A 115 0.13 18.43 -10.87
C GLU A 115 -0.05 17.43 -12.02
N TYR A 116 -0.82 16.37 -11.80
CA TYR A 116 -1.06 15.31 -12.76
C TYR A 116 -2.51 14.78 -12.66
N PRO A 117 -3.04 14.17 -13.74
CA PRO A 117 -4.39 13.62 -13.74
C PRO A 117 -4.62 12.57 -12.64
N GLY A 118 -5.82 12.61 -12.04
CA GLY A 118 -6.31 11.63 -11.08
C GLY A 118 -7.60 10.96 -11.55
N TRP A 119 -7.91 9.81 -10.96
CA TRP A 119 -9.11 9.01 -11.27
C TRP A 119 -9.85 8.63 -9.97
N ASN A 120 -10.46 7.44 -9.91
CA ASN A 120 -11.17 6.94 -8.73
C ASN A 120 -10.29 6.08 -7.81
N GLY A 121 -9.08 5.75 -8.27
CA GLY A 121 -8.16 4.84 -7.62
C GLY A 121 -6.73 5.05 -8.09
N HIS A 122 -5.80 4.34 -7.45
CA HIS A 122 -4.38 4.25 -7.81
C HIS A 122 -3.67 5.60 -7.89
N PHE A 123 -3.61 6.30 -6.76
CA PHE A 123 -2.91 7.59 -6.67
C PHE A 123 -1.41 7.44 -6.40
N GLY A 124 -0.97 6.30 -5.88
CA GLY A 124 0.36 6.11 -5.32
C GLY A 124 0.60 7.09 -4.16
N ALA A 125 1.29 8.18 -4.49
CA ALA A 125 1.41 9.42 -3.74
C ALA A 125 2.49 9.48 -2.64
N ARG A 126 3.35 8.45 -2.51
CA ARG A 126 4.48 8.54 -1.57
C ARG A 126 5.50 9.58 -2.06
N VAL A 127 5.98 10.42 -1.15
CA VAL A 127 6.97 11.46 -1.43
C VAL A 127 8.10 11.33 -0.42
N ILE A 128 9.36 11.33 -0.88
CA ILE A 128 10.54 11.37 -0.02
C ILE A 128 11.59 12.32 -0.60
N ILE A 129 12.54 12.74 0.23
CA ILE A 129 13.73 13.46 -0.21
C ILE A 129 14.86 12.45 -0.34
N ALA A 130 15.46 12.40 -1.52
CA ALA A 130 16.60 11.56 -1.82
C ALA A 130 17.89 12.09 -1.17
N PRO A 131 18.93 11.24 -0.98
CA PRO A 131 20.21 11.66 -0.40
C PRO A 131 20.91 12.79 -1.15
N ASP A 132 20.61 12.97 -2.44
CA ASP A 132 21.12 14.06 -3.29
C ASP A 132 20.30 15.36 -3.18
N GLY A 133 19.35 15.41 -2.23
CA GLY A 133 18.49 16.56 -2.00
C GLY A 133 17.37 16.74 -3.02
N LYS A 134 17.09 15.74 -3.87
CA LYS A 134 15.97 15.79 -4.82
C LYS A 134 14.69 15.20 -4.23
N LEU A 135 13.55 15.59 -4.80
CA LEU A 135 12.27 15.03 -4.44
C LEU A 135 11.99 13.78 -5.29
N MET A 136 11.68 12.66 -4.65
CA MET A 136 11.18 11.45 -5.30
C MET A 136 9.68 11.31 -5.04
N VAL A 137 8.90 11.14 -6.10
CA VAL A 137 7.43 11.07 -6.04
C VAL A 137 6.96 9.79 -6.71
N ALA A 138 6.34 8.90 -5.95
CA ALA A 138 5.67 7.71 -6.47
C ALA A 138 4.24 8.06 -6.93
N THR A 139 3.87 7.69 -8.15
CA THR A 139 2.54 7.96 -8.72
C THR A 139 1.90 6.67 -9.21
N GLY A 140 0.61 6.48 -8.93
CA GLY A 140 -0.14 5.35 -9.47
C GLY A 140 -0.64 5.61 -10.89
N ASP A 141 -1.01 4.55 -11.58
CA ASP A 141 -1.46 4.54 -12.98
C ASP A 141 -2.87 5.14 -13.20
N GLY A 142 -3.59 5.46 -12.11
CA GLY A 142 -4.98 5.93 -12.18
C GLY A 142 -5.99 4.85 -12.61
N ALA A 143 -5.62 3.58 -12.51
CA ALA A 143 -6.31 2.45 -13.11
C ALA A 143 -6.50 2.57 -14.63
N GLN A 144 -5.57 3.28 -15.29
CA GLN A 144 -5.47 3.36 -16.76
C GLN A 144 -4.15 2.68 -17.15
N PHE A 145 -4.25 1.45 -17.65
CA PHE A 145 -3.10 0.57 -17.87
C PHE A 145 -2.04 1.18 -18.80
N GLU A 146 -2.46 1.94 -19.81
CA GLU A 146 -1.60 2.62 -20.77
C GLU A 146 -0.70 3.69 -20.14
N ASN A 147 -1.08 4.26 -18.99
CA ASN A 147 -0.29 5.28 -18.33
C ASN A 147 1.07 4.74 -17.90
N ALA A 148 1.11 3.51 -17.37
CA ALA A 148 2.30 2.94 -16.76
C ALA A 148 3.45 2.80 -17.76
N GLN A 149 3.16 2.33 -18.97
CA GLN A 149 4.15 2.15 -20.05
C GLN A 149 4.45 3.41 -20.86
N SER A 150 3.69 4.49 -20.67
CA SER A 150 3.93 5.76 -21.34
C SER A 150 4.90 6.65 -20.55
N VAL A 151 6.12 6.89 -21.07
CA VAL A 151 7.13 7.75 -20.44
C VAL A 151 6.85 9.26 -20.56
N ILE A 152 5.82 9.64 -21.33
CA ILE A 152 5.29 11.01 -21.36
C ILE A 152 4.21 11.23 -20.30
N SER A 153 3.61 10.15 -19.78
CA SER A 153 2.65 10.22 -18.68
C SER A 153 3.37 10.34 -17.34
N LEU A 154 2.76 11.06 -16.40
CA LEU A 154 3.24 11.21 -15.03
C LEU A 154 2.65 10.15 -14.09
N ASN A 155 1.72 9.32 -14.56
CA ASN A 155 1.05 8.27 -13.79
C ASN A 155 1.75 6.92 -13.98
N GLY A 156 1.81 6.09 -12.93
CA GLY A 156 2.47 4.78 -12.92
C GLY A 156 4.00 4.89 -12.97
N LYS A 157 4.56 5.82 -12.17
CA LYS A 157 5.97 6.22 -12.20
C LYS A 157 6.58 6.33 -10.80
N VAL A 158 7.91 6.37 -10.76
CA VAL A 158 8.64 7.20 -9.79
C VAL A 158 9.19 8.40 -10.55
N LEU A 159 8.92 9.59 -10.04
CA LEU A 159 9.37 10.86 -10.61
C LEU A 159 10.47 11.48 -9.73
N ARG A 160 11.39 12.24 -10.34
CA ARG A 160 12.47 12.97 -9.66
C ARG A 160 12.48 14.43 -10.06
N TYR A 161 12.37 15.32 -9.06
CA TYR A 161 12.35 16.78 -9.20
C TYR A 161 13.40 17.45 -8.32
N ASN A 162 13.87 18.64 -8.71
CA ASN A 162 14.48 19.57 -7.76
C ASN A 162 13.42 20.05 -6.74
N ILE A 163 13.85 20.49 -5.56
CA ILE A 163 12.95 20.98 -4.49
C ILE A 163 12.22 22.29 -4.85
N ASP A 164 12.61 22.95 -5.94
CA ASP A 164 11.93 24.11 -6.52
C ASP A 164 10.94 23.76 -7.64
N GLY A 165 10.86 22.47 -8.01
CA GLY A 165 9.97 21.95 -9.05
C GLY A 165 10.58 21.91 -10.45
N SER A 166 11.81 22.38 -10.64
CA SER A 166 12.52 22.19 -11.90
C SER A 166 12.92 20.71 -12.10
N ILE A 167 13.04 20.29 -13.36
CA ILE A 167 13.47 18.93 -13.72
C ILE A 167 15.00 18.87 -13.69
N PRO A 168 15.62 17.91 -12.97
CA PRO A 168 17.06 17.73 -13.00
C PRO A 168 17.57 17.31 -14.38
N ASP A 169 18.65 17.95 -14.85
CA ASP A 169 19.27 17.64 -16.15
C ASP A 169 19.88 16.23 -16.23
N ASP A 170 20.17 15.63 -15.07
CA ASP A 170 20.71 14.28 -14.95
C ASP A 170 19.61 13.21 -14.87
N ASN A 171 18.34 13.52 -15.10
CA ASN A 171 17.28 12.51 -15.22
C ASN A 171 17.52 11.60 -16.45
N PRO A 172 17.00 10.35 -16.44
CA PRO A 172 17.25 9.39 -17.53
C PRO A 172 16.64 9.79 -18.88
N PHE A 173 15.60 10.62 -18.85
CA PHE A 173 14.90 11.10 -20.03
C PHE A 173 15.02 12.63 -20.09
N PRO A 174 15.65 13.21 -21.15
CA PRO A 174 15.84 14.65 -21.26
C PRO A 174 14.53 15.44 -21.13
N GLY A 175 14.51 16.44 -20.26
CA GLY A 175 13.33 17.29 -20.03
C GLY A 175 12.14 16.59 -19.37
N SER A 176 12.32 15.38 -18.84
CA SER A 176 11.27 14.61 -18.17
C SER A 176 11.62 14.31 -16.71
N ALA A 177 10.61 14.35 -15.85
CA ALA A 177 10.75 14.00 -14.44
C ALA A 177 10.76 12.48 -14.20
N VAL A 178 10.47 11.65 -15.22
CA VAL A 178 10.40 10.20 -15.06
C VAL A 178 11.78 9.65 -14.64
N TRP A 179 11.82 9.02 -13.47
CA TRP A 179 12.98 8.29 -12.97
C TRP A 179 12.85 6.79 -13.20
N ALA A 180 11.66 6.23 -12.96
CA ALA A 180 11.29 4.85 -13.23
C ALA A 180 9.82 4.77 -13.67
N TRP A 181 9.45 3.72 -14.40
CA TRP A 181 8.14 3.58 -15.04
C TRP A 181 7.67 2.13 -15.09
N GLY A 182 6.43 1.88 -15.52
CA GLY A 182 5.83 0.54 -15.49
C GLY A 182 5.43 0.09 -14.08
N LEU A 183 4.93 1.01 -13.25
CA LEU A 183 4.44 0.75 -11.89
C LEU A 183 2.91 0.90 -11.84
N ARG A 184 2.25 0.21 -10.90
CA ARG A 184 0.79 0.18 -10.80
C ARG A 184 0.27 1.22 -9.81
N ASN A 185 0.53 1.03 -8.54
CA ASN A 185 0.06 1.89 -7.45
C ASN A 185 1.06 1.89 -6.26
N PRO A 186 2.28 2.42 -6.47
CA PRO A 186 3.35 2.41 -5.49
C PRO A 186 3.02 3.26 -4.26
N GLN A 187 2.97 2.63 -3.09
CA GLN A 187 2.59 3.28 -1.82
C GLN A 187 3.69 3.27 -0.76
N GLY A 188 4.81 2.59 -0.97
CA GLY A 188 5.98 2.67 -0.10
C GLY A 188 7.19 3.19 -0.88
N LEU A 189 8.05 3.97 -0.24
CA LEU A 189 9.28 4.49 -0.85
C LEU A 189 10.30 4.80 0.24
N VAL A 190 11.51 4.24 0.15
CA VAL A 190 12.59 4.46 1.14
C VAL A 190 13.97 4.33 0.50
N TYR A 191 14.92 5.18 0.91
CA TYR A 191 16.33 5.00 0.60
C TYR A 191 17.05 4.21 1.70
N VAL A 192 17.90 3.27 1.29
CA VAL A 192 18.84 2.56 2.16
C VAL A 192 20.18 2.50 1.45
N ASP A 193 21.22 3.07 2.04
CA ASP A 193 22.59 3.05 1.49
C ASP A 193 22.65 3.44 -0.01
N GLY A 194 21.93 4.50 -0.38
CA GLY A 194 21.86 5.01 -1.75
C GLY A 194 20.94 4.25 -2.71
N LYS A 195 20.35 3.13 -2.28
CA LYS A 195 19.39 2.33 -3.04
C LYS A 195 17.96 2.73 -2.70
N LEU A 196 17.11 2.88 -3.72
CA LEU A 196 15.71 3.25 -3.56
C LEU A 196 14.85 1.98 -3.63
N TYR A 197 14.03 1.74 -2.61
CA TYR A 197 13.08 0.62 -2.58
C TYR A 197 11.66 1.16 -2.62
N ASN A 198 10.76 0.47 -3.30
CA ASN A 198 9.34 0.77 -3.26
C ASN A 198 8.54 -0.49 -2.87
N SER A 199 7.31 -0.27 -2.41
CA SER A 199 6.29 -1.31 -2.38
C SER A 199 5.10 -0.91 -3.24
N ASP A 200 4.61 -1.85 -4.04
CA ASP A 200 3.58 -1.63 -5.04
C ASP A 200 2.42 -2.60 -4.85
N HIS A 201 1.20 -2.09 -5.06
CA HIS A 201 0.01 -2.92 -5.11
C HIS A 201 -0.13 -3.54 -6.50
N GLY A 202 -0.11 -4.87 -6.56
CA GLY A 202 -0.55 -5.65 -7.71
C GLY A 202 -2.05 -5.60 -7.89
N ASP A 203 -2.55 -6.30 -8.90
CA ASP A 203 -3.99 -6.33 -9.21
C ASP A 203 -4.76 -7.29 -8.30
N ALA A 204 -5.14 -8.47 -8.79
CA ALA A 204 -5.61 -9.57 -7.93
C ALA A 204 -4.46 -10.38 -7.30
N VAL A 205 -3.28 -10.26 -7.89
CA VAL A 205 -2.06 -11.04 -7.64
C VAL A 205 -0.87 -10.11 -7.68
N GLU A 206 0.28 -10.64 -7.24
CA GLU A 206 1.59 -10.03 -7.44
C GLU A 206 1.69 -8.60 -6.87
N ASP A 207 1.39 -8.43 -5.58
CA ASP A 207 1.91 -7.27 -4.85
C ASP A 207 3.44 -7.36 -4.78
N GLU A 208 4.14 -6.24 -4.78
CA GLU A 208 5.59 -6.23 -4.97
C GLU A 208 6.36 -5.39 -3.95
N VAL A 209 7.63 -5.77 -3.76
CA VAL A 209 8.69 -4.85 -3.34
C VAL A 209 9.75 -4.83 -4.43
N ASN A 210 10.09 -3.64 -4.92
CA ASN A 210 11.09 -3.45 -5.97
C ASN A 210 12.32 -2.69 -5.49
N LEU A 211 13.45 -2.95 -6.13
CA LEU A 211 14.62 -2.08 -6.13
C LEU A 211 14.50 -1.12 -7.32
N ILE A 212 14.32 0.17 -7.04
CA ILE A 212 14.09 1.22 -8.03
C ILE A 212 15.42 1.71 -8.63
N HIS A 213 15.53 1.60 -9.95
CA HIS A 213 16.70 2.02 -10.73
C HIS A 213 16.38 3.20 -11.65
N LYS A 214 17.40 4.01 -11.91
CA LYS A 214 17.35 5.08 -12.92
C LYS A 214 17.02 4.48 -14.30
N GLY A 215 15.91 4.93 -14.89
CA GLY A 215 15.43 4.49 -16.21
C GLY A 215 14.77 3.10 -16.22
N GLY A 216 14.55 2.47 -15.07
CA GLY A 216 13.99 1.12 -14.99
C GLY A 216 12.51 1.05 -15.41
N ASN A 217 12.16 0.04 -16.21
CA ASN A 217 10.78 -0.38 -16.49
C ASN A 217 10.41 -1.55 -15.59
N TYR A 218 9.32 -1.43 -14.83
CA TYR A 218 8.83 -2.45 -13.89
C TYR A 218 7.71 -3.32 -14.48
N GLY A 219 7.44 -3.18 -15.78
CA GLY A 219 6.68 -4.15 -16.56
C GLY A 219 5.15 -3.99 -16.53
N TRP A 220 4.56 -3.37 -15.49
CA TRP A 220 3.11 -3.17 -15.43
C TRP A 220 2.59 -2.36 -16.64
N PRO A 221 1.52 -2.78 -17.34
CA PRO A 221 0.60 -3.87 -17.00
C PRO A 221 0.91 -5.22 -17.64
N HIS A 222 1.97 -5.30 -18.47
CA HIS A 222 2.26 -6.47 -19.29
C HIS A 222 2.97 -7.57 -18.50
N VAL A 223 3.71 -7.20 -17.46
CA VAL A 223 4.28 -8.12 -16.47
C VAL A 223 3.79 -7.68 -15.09
N ALA A 224 3.27 -8.64 -14.32
CA ALA A 224 2.96 -8.47 -12.92
C ALA A 224 3.79 -9.47 -12.11
N GLY A 225 4.60 -8.98 -11.19
CA GLY A 225 5.49 -9.83 -10.41
C GLY A 225 6.68 -10.36 -11.21
N PHE A 226 6.95 -11.65 -11.05
CA PHE A 226 7.99 -12.33 -11.83
C PHE A 226 7.45 -12.76 -13.21
N VAL A 227 8.33 -12.79 -14.21
CA VAL A 227 8.00 -13.32 -15.55
C VAL A 227 7.74 -14.82 -15.42
N ASN A 228 6.48 -15.24 -15.61
CA ASN A 228 6.04 -16.62 -15.40
C ASN A 228 5.14 -17.16 -16.53
N THR A 229 4.77 -16.33 -17.51
CA THR A 229 3.89 -16.71 -18.62
C THR A 229 4.53 -16.44 -19.98
N GLU A 230 4.10 -17.18 -21.00
CA GLU A 230 4.59 -16.98 -22.39
C GLU A 230 4.35 -15.55 -22.90
N MET A 231 3.23 -14.92 -22.52
CA MET A 231 2.93 -13.53 -22.88
C MET A 231 3.90 -12.54 -22.22
N GLU A 232 4.28 -12.77 -20.96
CA GLU A 232 5.27 -11.95 -20.26
C GLU A 232 6.67 -12.17 -20.85
N GLU A 233 7.04 -13.42 -21.16
CA GLU A 233 8.30 -13.76 -21.83
C GLU A 233 8.42 -13.05 -23.19
N GLN A 234 7.33 -13.00 -23.96
CA GLN A 234 7.29 -12.27 -25.22
C GLN A 234 7.46 -10.77 -25.01
N PHE A 235 6.81 -10.18 -24.00
CA PHE A 235 6.95 -8.76 -23.69
C PHE A 235 8.39 -8.39 -23.30
N VAL A 236 9.03 -9.21 -22.45
CA VAL A 236 10.41 -8.92 -21.99
C VAL A 236 11.47 -9.14 -23.07
N HIS A 237 11.15 -9.84 -24.17
CA HIS A 237 12.02 -9.91 -25.33
C HIS A 237 12.22 -8.54 -25.98
N ASP A 238 11.14 -7.77 -26.08
CA ASP A 238 11.11 -6.45 -26.73
C ASP A 238 11.33 -5.29 -25.75
N SER A 239 11.27 -5.54 -24.43
CA SER A 239 11.38 -4.54 -23.37
C SER A 239 12.23 -5.03 -22.19
N ALA A 240 13.25 -4.25 -21.80
CA ALA A 240 14.04 -4.57 -20.60
C ALA A 240 13.22 -4.29 -19.33
N VAL A 241 12.67 -5.33 -18.73
CA VAL A 241 11.90 -5.27 -17.47
C VAL A 241 12.79 -5.62 -16.27
N VAL A 242 12.65 -4.83 -15.21
CA VAL A 242 13.26 -5.07 -13.90
C VAL A 242 12.31 -5.93 -13.07
N SER A 243 12.78 -7.10 -12.63
CA SER A 243 12.00 -7.97 -11.75
C SER A 243 11.92 -7.43 -10.31
N PRO A 244 10.82 -7.74 -9.58
CA PRO A 244 10.72 -7.40 -8.17
C PRO A 244 11.71 -8.18 -7.31
N LEU A 245 12.04 -7.63 -6.14
CA LEU A 245 12.80 -8.35 -5.11
C LEU A 245 11.94 -9.42 -4.43
N ARG A 246 10.63 -9.17 -4.36
CA ARG A 246 9.64 -10.04 -3.74
C ARG A 246 8.28 -9.76 -4.35
N SER A 247 7.52 -10.82 -4.56
CA SER A 247 6.11 -10.75 -4.96
C SER A 247 5.23 -11.61 -4.06
N TRP A 248 3.96 -11.22 -3.86
CA TRP A 248 2.98 -11.97 -3.09
C TRP A 248 1.69 -12.23 -3.88
N THR A 249 1.37 -13.53 -3.99
CA THR A 249 0.08 -14.04 -4.42
C THR A 249 -0.44 -15.03 -3.37
N PRO A 250 -1.63 -14.80 -2.77
CA PRO A 250 -2.55 -13.67 -2.95
C PRO A 250 -2.02 -12.33 -2.45
N THR A 251 -2.63 -11.23 -2.90
CA THR A 251 -2.26 -9.86 -2.48
C THR A 251 -2.39 -9.63 -0.98
N ILE A 252 -1.45 -8.88 -0.41
CA ILE A 252 -1.34 -8.39 0.97
C ILE A 252 -1.64 -6.88 1.10
N ALA A 253 -1.74 -6.15 -0.02
CA ALA A 253 -1.94 -4.71 -0.15
C ALA A 253 -0.87 -3.91 0.64
N PRO A 254 0.38 -3.85 0.15
CA PRO A 254 1.51 -3.23 0.83
C PRO A 254 1.41 -1.68 0.84
N ALA A 255 1.69 -1.06 1.98
CA ALA A 255 1.57 0.39 2.15
C ALA A 255 2.92 1.04 2.50
N GLY A 256 3.08 1.58 3.71
CA GLY A 256 4.32 2.22 4.14
C GLY A 256 5.49 1.23 4.22
N LEU A 257 6.65 1.66 3.74
CA LEU A 257 7.92 0.94 3.74
C LEU A 257 8.99 1.81 4.42
N THR A 258 9.75 1.24 5.35
CA THR A 258 10.89 1.91 5.99
C THR A 258 12.05 0.94 6.19
N TYR A 259 13.18 1.41 6.72
CA TYR A 259 14.35 0.58 7.02
C TYR A 259 14.72 0.69 8.50
N TYR A 260 15.06 -0.44 9.11
CA TYR A 260 15.41 -0.50 10.52
C TYR A 260 16.93 -0.71 10.69
N SER A 261 17.64 0.35 11.05
CA SER A 261 19.10 0.35 11.24
C SER A 261 19.55 0.21 12.70
N SER A 262 18.63 0.38 13.67
CA SER A 262 18.95 0.38 15.10
C SER A 262 19.33 -1.01 15.61
N ASP A 263 20.16 -1.04 16.66
CA ASP A 263 20.51 -2.24 17.43
C ASP A 263 19.46 -2.61 18.49
N LYS A 264 18.49 -1.72 18.75
CA LYS A 264 17.53 -1.90 19.86
C LYS A 264 16.59 -3.08 19.68
N LEU A 265 16.23 -3.39 18.43
CA LEU A 265 15.47 -4.58 18.05
C LEU A 265 16.32 -5.41 17.07
N PRO A 266 17.23 -6.27 17.56
CA PRO A 266 18.14 -7.05 16.71
C PRO A 266 17.41 -7.90 15.66
N GLU A 267 16.19 -8.36 15.96
CA GLU A 267 15.37 -9.15 15.03
C GLU A 267 14.90 -8.35 13.80
N LEU A 268 14.95 -7.01 13.86
CA LEU A 268 14.59 -6.10 12.77
C LEU A 268 15.81 -5.43 12.13
N LYS A 269 16.99 -5.49 12.75
CA LYS A 269 18.20 -4.85 12.23
C LYS A 269 18.50 -5.27 10.80
N GLY A 270 18.73 -4.29 9.94
CA GLY A 270 19.07 -4.48 8.54
C GLY A 270 17.90 -4.88 7.64
N LYS A 271 16.65 -4.76 8.12
CA LYS A 271 15.46 -5.19 7.39
C LYS A 271 14.64 -4.00 6.92
N LEU A 272 14.01 -4.17 5.75
CA LEU A 272 12.89 -3.31 5.38
C LEU A 272 11.68 -3.70 6.23
N LEU A 273 10.98 -2.72 6.77
CA LEU A 273 9.72 -2.92 7.49
C LEU A 273 8.58 -2.44 6.60
N LEU A 274 7.69 -3.36 6.24
CA LEU A 274 6.58 -3.13 5.34
C LEU A 274 5.24 -3.32 6.07
N THR A 275 4.41 -2.28 6.05
CA THR A 275 3.03 -2.36 6.55
C THR A 275 2.09 -2.89 5.49
N THR A 276 1.08 -3.65 5.90
CA THR A 276 0.08 -4.21 4.99
C THR A 276 -1.34 -3.85 5.40
N LEU A 277 -2.14 -3.49 4.39
CA LEU A 277 -3.54 -3.14 4.56
C LEU A 277 -4.40 -4.40 4.59
N LYS A 278 -4.30 -5.26 3.57
CA LYS A 278 -5.09 -6.51 3.50
C LYS A 278 -4.48 -7.59 4.39
N GLY A 279 -3.14 -7.66 4.44
CA GLY A 279 -2.40 -8.57 5.30
C GLY A 279 -2.54 -8.29 6.80
N ASN A 280 -2.94 -7.06 7.18
CA ASN A 280 -3.11 -6.60 8.57
C ASN A 280 -1.86 -6.82 9.43
N SER A 281 -0.68 -6.46 8.91
CA SER A 281 0.56 -6.91 9.53
C SER A 281 1.78 -6.06 9.18
N ILE A 282 2.90 -6.33 9.87
CA ILE A 282 4.21 -5.77 9.57
C ILE A 282 5.12 -6.90 9.10
N HIS A 283 5.60 -6.80 7.87
CA HIS A 283 6.63 -7.70 7.35
C HIS A 283 8.01 -7.12 7.62
N ALA A 284 8.92 -7.93 8.14
CA ALA A 284 10.34 -7.61 8.22
C ALA A 284 11.08 -8.41 7.13
N LEU A 285 11.53 -7.69 6.10
CA LEU A 285 12.15 -8.24 4.90
C LEU A 285 13.67 -8.12 5.02
N GLU A 286 14.33 -9.26 5.17
CA GLU A 286 15.78 -9.35 5.28
C GLU A 286 16.42 -9.22 3.91
N LEU A 287 17.21 -8.17 3.74
CA LEU A 287 18.04 -7.98 2.56
C LEU A 287 19.30 -8.83 2.65
N ASN A 288 19.80 -9.31 1.51
CA ASN A 288 21.17 -9.82 1.43
C ASN A 288 22.21 -8.70 1.60
N ALA A 289 23.49 -9.05 1.66
CA ALA A 289 24.57 -8.08 1.88
C ALA A 289 24.68 -7.00 0.79
N SER A 290 24.34 -7.32 -0.46
CA SER A 290 24.31 -6.37 -1.58
C SER A 290 23.08 -5.47 -1.57
N GLY A 291 22.00 -5.87 -0.89
CA GLY A 291 20.73 -5.15 -0.87
C GLY A 291 19.88 -5.36 -2.13
N ASP A 292 20.16 -6.36 -2.95
CA ASP A 292 19.48 -6.64 -4.22
C ASP A 292 18.65 -7.93 -4.20
N SER A 293 18.43 -8.53 -3.03
CA SER A 293 17.49 -9.64 -2.87
C SER A 293 16.92 -9.67 -1.45
N ILE A 294 15.68 -10.13 -1.33
CA ILE A 294 15.04 -10.43 -0.03
C ILE A 294 15.20 -11.92 0.24
N ILE A 295 15.98 -12.26 1.27
CA ILE A 295 16.31 -13.65 1.63
C ILE A 295 15.40 -14.23 2.71
N LYS A 296 14.64 -13.38 3.42
CA LYS A 296 13.69 -13.80 4.45
C LYS A 296 12.58 -12.79 4.62
N ASP A 297 11.36 -13.29 4.81
CA ASP A 297 10.15 -12.52 5.11
C ASP A 297 9.55 -13.04 6.41
N VAL A 298 9.56 -12.22 7.46
CA VAL A 298 8.95 -12.54 8.76
C VAL A 298 7.78 -11.64 9.02
N ASN A 299 6.61 -12.23 9.22
CA ASN A 299 5.37 -11.51 9.46
C ASN A 299 5.08 -11.33 10.96
N TYR A 300 4.86 -10.09 11.39
CA TYR A 300 4.57 -9.69 12.77
C TYR A 300 3.19 -9.04 12.89
N PHE A 301 2.55 -9.23 14.04
CA PHE A 301 1.29 -8.60 14.43
C PHE A 301 0.12 -8.85 13.48
N GLN A 302 0.17 -9.97 12.75
CA GLN A 302 -0.86 -10.33 11.78
C GLN A 302 -2.25 -10.35 12.45
N GLN A 303 -3.17 -9.53 11.92
CA GLN A 303 -4.55 -9.38 12.39
C GLN A 303 -4.68 -8.90 13.86
N VAL A 304 -3.63 -8.31 14.43
CA VAL A 304 -3.67 -7.80 15.81
C VAL A 304 -4.27 -6.39 15.88
N PHE A 305 -3.90 -5.52 14.94
CA PHE A 305 -4.30 -4.10 14.95
C PHE A 305 -5.23 -3.70 13.81
N GLY A 306 -5.57 -4.65 12.93
CA GLY A 306 -6.26 -4.35 11.67
C GLY A 306 -5.29 -3.87 10.59
N ARG A 307 -5.77 -2.97 9.73
CA ARG A 307 -5.07 -2.45 8.55
C ARG A 307 -3.96 -1.50 9.00
N LEU A 308 -2.74 -1.68 8.48
CA LEU A 308 -1.59 -0.83 8.79
C LEU A 308 -1.16 -0.05 7.53
N ARG A 309 -0.96 1.26 7.68
CA ARG A 309 -0.84 2.20 6.56
C ARG A 309 0.53 2.84 6.41
N SER A 310 1.12 3.27 7.52
CA SER A 310 2.38 4.00 7.50
C SER A 310 3.22 3.61 8.69
N ILE A 311 4.54 3.73 8.53
CA ILE A 311 5.53 3.28 9.49
C ILE A 311 6.74 4.21 9.45
N CYS A 312 7.25 4.60 10.61
CA CYS A 312 8.52 5.27 10.76
C CYS A 312 9.28 4.75 11.99
N VAL A 313 10.57 5.04 12.07
CA VAL A 313 11.46 4.58 13.15
C VAL A 313 12.12 5.80 13.77
N SER A 314 12.11 5.90 15.10
CA SER A 314 12.87 6.96 15.78
C SER A 314 14.38 6.66 15.75
N PRO A 315 15.24 7.68 15.96
CA PRO A 315 16.67 7.48 16.15
C PRO A 315 17.00 6.47 17.26
N ASP A 316 16.16 6.43 18.31
CA ASP A 316 16.30 5.47 19.41
C ASP A 316 15.87 4.05 19.05
N GLY A 317 15.36 3.79 17.84
CA GLY A 317 14.96 2.46 17.38
C GLY A 317 13.56 2.01 17.81
N ASP A 318 12.70 2.92 18.25
CA ASP A 318 11.28 2.60 18.43
C ASP A 318 10.55 2.71 17.09
N VAL A 319 9.60 1.81 16.86
CA VAL A 319 8.84 1.74 15.61
C VAL A 319 7.46 2.35 15.86
N TYR A 320 7.04 3.26 14.99
CA TYR A 320 5.72 3.90 15.05
C TYR A 320 4.91 3.50 13.84
N VAL A 321 3.64 3.15 14.04
CA VAL A 321 2.77 2.61 13.00
C VAL A 321 1.39 3.25 13.06
N ALA A 322 0.88 3.64 11.90
CA ALA A 322 -0.46 4.17 11.70
C ALA A 322 -1.44 3.05 11.29
N THR A 323 -2.61 2.97 11.93
CA THR A 323 -3.72 2.11 11.49
C THR A 323 -4.55 2.82 10.40
N SER A 324 -5.34 2.04 9.64
CA SER A 324 -6.19 2.54 8.54
C SER A 324 -7.51 1.76 8.46
N ASN A 325 -8.10 1.51 9.63
CA ASN A 325 -9.35 0.79 9.83
C ASN A 325 -10.58 1.63 9.50
N ARG A 326 -10.46 2.96 9.42
CA ARG A 326 -11.55 3.87 9.03
C ARG A 326 -11.49 4.33 7.57
N ASP A 327 -10.61 3.74 6.78
CA ASP A 327 -10.57 4.00 5.35
C ASP A 327 -11.79 3.41 4.61
N TRP A 328 -11.89 3.70 3.33
CA TRP A 328 -13.00 3.27 2.48
C TRP A 328 -13.19 1.74 2.35
N ASN A 329 -12.18 0.93 2.69
CA ASN A 329 -12.22 -0.52 2.53
C ASN A 329 -11.74 -1.29 3.76
N PRO A 330 -12.45 -1.23 4.88
CA PRO A 330 -12.01 -1.87 6.12
C PRO A 330 -12.18 -3.39 6.05
N ASN A 331 -11.23 -4.16 6.60
CA ASN A 331 -11.30 -5.63 6.64
C ASN A 331 -12.32 -6.16 7.67
N GLY A 332 -12.83 -5.27 8.53
CA GLY A 332 -13.79 -5.52 9.60
C GLY A 332 -14.47 -4.22 10.03
N PHE A 333 -15.01 -4.15 11.24
CA PHE A 333 -15.46 -2.88 11.82
C PHE A 333 -14.27 -2.21 12.52
N ALA A 334 -14.13 -0.91 12.31
CA ALA A 334 -13.17 -0.10 13.06
C ALA A 334 -13.55 -0.09 14.54
N ASP A 335 -12.55 -0.09 15.42
CA ASP A 335 -12.80 0.15 16.84
C ASP A 335 -13.23 1.62 17.04
N GLU A 336 -13.88 1.89 18.17
CA GLU A 336 -14.37 3.24 18.53
C GLU A 336 -13.26 4.29 18.55
N LYS A 337 -12.02 3.87 18.85
CA LYS A 337 -10.83 4.74 18.95
C LYS A 337 -9.90 4.69 17.73
N ASP A 338 -10.28 3.98 16.68
CA ASP A 338 -9.53 4.02 15.43
C ASP A 338 -9.72 5.37 14.71
N ASP A 339 -8.83 5.80 13.83
CA ASP A 339 -7.50 5.23 13.63
C ASP A 339 -6.49 5.74 14.67
N ARG A 340 -5.36 5.03 14.77
CA ARG A 340 -4.39 5.17 15.85
C ARG A 340 -2.98 5.31 15.31
N ILE A 341 -2.13 5.95 16.11
CA ILE A 341 -0.68 5.77 16.02
C ILE A 341 -0.24 4.91 17.20
N LEU A 342 0.47 3.82 16.89
CA LEU A 342 1.01 2.85 17.83
C LEU A 342 2.53 2.99 17.90
N ARG A 343 3.10 2.92 19.11
CA ARG A 343 4.52 2.78 19.38
C ARG A 343 4.84 1.34 19.74
N ILE A 344 5.83 0.75 19.07
CA ILE A 344 6.37 -0.58 19.32
C ILE A 344 7.83 -0.40 19.76
N TYR A 345 8.17 -0.89 20.94
CA TYR A 345 9.47 -0.66 21.57
C TYR A 345 9.97 -1.89 22.31
N ALA A 346 11.29 -2.00 22.47
CA ALA A 346 11.90 -3.05 23.28
C ALA A 346 11.48 -2.89 24.76
N LEU A 347 10.96 -3.96 25.35
CA LEU A 347 10.51 -3.97 26.74
C LEU A 347 11.45 -4.83 27.60
N ASP A 348 11.84 -4.29 28.76
CA ASP A 348 12.59 -5.06 29.76
C ASP A 348 11.77 -6.30 30.17
N ARG A 349 12.43 -7.47 30.15
CA ARG A 349 11.84 -8.78 30.46
C ARG A 349 11.10 -8.79 31.79
N LYS A 350 11.53 -8.00 32.78
CA LYS A 350 10.87 -7.95 34.09
C LYS A 350 9.47 -7.33 34.06
N TYR A 351 9.15 -6.55 33.03
CA TYR A 351 7.83 -5.92 32.84
C TYR A 351 6.94 -6.71 31.87
N VAL A 352 7.39 -7.88 31.40
CA VAL A 352 6.60 -8.70 30.48
C VAL A 352 5.44 -9.34 31.22
N ASP A 353 4.23 -9.07 30.75
CA ASP A 353 3.02 -9.73 31.24
C ASP A 353 3.11 -11.25 31.00
N LYS A 354 2.67 -12.05 31.97
CA LYS A 354 2.55 -13.51 31.83
C LYS A 354 1.60 -13.92 30.70
N GLN A 355 0.70 -13.03 30.28
CA GLN A 355 -0.24 -13.21 29.16
C GLN A 355 0.28 -12.67 27.84
N ALA A 356 1.55 -12.23 27.77
CA ALA A 356 2.14 -11.70 26.54
C ALA A 356 2.02 -12.72 25.39
N LYS A 357 1.54 -12.25 24.24
CA LYS A 357 1.36 -13.06 23.03
C LYS A 357 2.61 -13.00 22.15
N ASN A 358 2.82 -14.04 21.35
CA ASN A 358 3.84 -14.02 20.32
C ASN A 358 3.45 -13.03 19.22
N ALA A 359 4.36 -12.10 18.90
CA ALA A 359 4.18 -11.16 17.79
C ALA A 359 4.17 -11.87 16.42
N VAL A 360 4.90 -12.98 16.28
CA VAL A 360 4.84 -13.83 15.10
C VAL A 360 3.69 -14.81 15.28
N VAL A 361 2.66 -14.70 14.45
CA VAL A 361 1.54 -15.63 14.46
C VAL A 361 1.90 -16.80 13.54
N LYS A 362 2.10 -18.00 14.11
CA LYS A 362 2.12 -19.24 13.33
C LYS A 362 0.66 -19.70 13.20
N ARG A 363 0.03 -19.48 12.05
CA ARG A 363 -1.29 -20.09 11.79
C ARG A 363 -1.13 -21.61 11.75
N ALA A 364 -1.89 -22.31 12.57
CA ALA A 364 -2.01 -23.75 12.42
C ALA A 364 -2.77 -24.02 11.11
N VAL A 365 -2.29 -24.99 10.33
CA VAL A 365 -2.92 -25.43 9.06
C VAL A 365 -4.39 -25.89 9.28
N GLY A 366 -4.80 -26.12 10.53
CA GLY A 366 -6.13 -26.61 10.91
C GLY A 366 -7.22 -25.57 11.21
N ASP A 367 -6.93 -24.26 11.25
CA ASP A 367 -7.95 -23.23 11.55
C ASP A 367 -8.82 -22.84 10.33
N VAL A 368 -8.61 -23.50 9.18
CA VAL A 368 -9.37 -23.27 7.95
C VAL A 368 -10.66 -24.10 7.98
N VAL A 369 -11.79 -23.43 8.15
CA VAL A 369 -13.14 -24.05 8.21
C VAL A 369 -13.54 -24.74 6.89
N SER A 370 -12.99 -24.34 5.73
CA SER A 370 -12.94 -25.12 4.47
C SER A 370 -12.00 -24.48 3.43
N ARG A 371 -11.44 -25.25 2.48
CA ARG A 371 -10.61 -24.73 1.37
C ARG A 371 -11.30 -23.63 0.56
N GLY A 372 -12.62 -23.72 0.37
CA GLY A 372 -13.37 -22.69 -0.36
C GLY A 372 -13.49 -21.37 0.41
N GLU A 373 -13.61 -21.42 1.73
CA GLU A 373 -13.58 -20.23 2.56
C GLU A 373 -12.20 -19.57 2.56
N GLU A 374 -11.12 -20.37 2.60
CA GLU A 374 -9.76 -19.86 2.50
C GLU A 374 -9.53 -19.10 1.18
N LEU A 375 -9.87 -19.72 0.05
CA LEU A 375 -9.77 -19.09 -1.26
C LEU A 375 -10.63 -17.83 -1.35
N TYR A 376 -11.84 -17.86 -0.78
CA TYR A 376 -12.71 -16.69 -0.71
C TYR A 376 -12.11 -15.55 0.10
N VAL A 377 -11.57 -15.83 1.28
CA VAL A 377 -10.89 -14.84 2.14
C VAL A 377 -9.72 -14.19 1.39
N ASN A 378 -8.98 -15.00 0.65
CA ASN A 378 -7.79 -14.58 -0.05
C ASN A 378 -8.06 -13.76 -1.31
N TYR A 379 -9.09 -14.08 -2.10
CA TYR A 379 -9.32 -13.46 -3.40
C TYR A 379 -10.52 -12.51 -3.44
N CYS A 380 -11.53 -12.73 -2.60
CA CYS A 380 -12.82 -12.05 -2.75
C CYS A 380 -13.23 -11.23 -1.52
N ALA A 381 -12.83 -11.64 -0.31
CA ALA A 381 -13.35 -11.05 0.92
C ALA A 381 -12.85 -9.62 1.18
N SER A 382 -11.74 -9.19 0.58
CA SER A 382 -11.28 -7.80 0.69
C SER A 382 -12.36 -6.82 0.19
N CYS A 383 -13.02 -7.16 -0.93
CA CYS A 383 -14.07 -6.34 -1.53
C CYS A 383 -15.47 -6.74 -1.03
N HIS A 384 -15.75 -8.05 -0.97
CA HIS A 384 -17.10 -8.56 -0.69
C HIS A 384 -17.38 -8.84 0.80
N LYS A 385 -16.37 -8.69 1.66
CA LYS A 385 -16.38 -8.98 3.11
C LYS A 385 -16.62 -10.45 3.43
N THR A 386 -16.13 -10.92 4.56
CA THR A 386 -16.29 -12.33 4.98
C THR A 386 -17.76 -12.75 5.11
N ASN A 387 -18.67 -11.80 5.36
CA ASN A 387 -20.10 -12.02 5.43
C ASN A 387 -20.85 -11.84 4.10
N GLY A 388 -20.16 -11.57 2.98
CA GLY A 388 -20.76 -11.41 1.65
C GLY A 388 -21.65 -10.17 1.50
N ARG A 389 -21.59 -9.18 2.40
CA ARG A 389 -22.39 -7.95 2.31
C ARG A 389 -21.77 -6.88 1.39
N GLY A 390 -20.50 -7.00 1.04
CA GLY A 390 -19.78 -5.96 0.30
C GLY A 390 -19.61 -4.67 1.09
N VAL A 391 -19.32 -3.59 0.38
CA VAL A 391 -19.22 -2.22 0.90
C VAL A 391 -20.29 -1.41 0.19
N ALA A 392 -21.23 -0.84 0.96
CA ALA A 392 -22.34 -0.08 0.39
C ALA A 392 -21.84 1.02 -0.56
N GLY A 393 -22.42 1.10 -1.75
CA GLY A 393 -22.05 2.08 -2.79
C GLY A 393 -20.71 1.82 -3.49
N THR A 394 -19.92 0.83 -3.07
CA THR A 394 -18.59 0.56 -3.62
C THR A 394 -18.44 -0.86 -4.16
N PHE A 395 -18.70 -1.88 -3.34
CA PHE A 395 -18.60 -3.29 -3.72
C PHE A 395 -19.92 -4.01 -3.47
N PRO A 396 -20.49 -4.70 -4.47
CA PRO A 396 -21.82 -5.29 -4.33
C PRO A 396 -21.87 -6.44 -3.33
N ALA A 397 -23.04 -6.62 -2.71
CA ALA A 397 -23.33 -7.76 -1.86
C ALA A 397 -23.44 -9.05 -2.69
N LEU A 398 -22.91 -10.14 -2.15
CA LEU A 398 -23.07 -11.50 -2.69
C LEU A 398 -24.29 -12.21 -2.09
N ASN A 399 -24.69 -11.84 -0.87
CA ASN A 399 -25.84 -12.41 -0.17
C ASN A 399 -27.12 -12.31 -1.00
N ARG A 400 -27.66 -13.47 -1.41
CA ARG A 400 -28.88 -13.62 -2.20
C ARG A 400 -28.89 -12.79 -3.48
N SER A 401 -27.71 -12.48 -4.01
CA SER A 401 -27.58 -11.79 -5.30
C SER A 401 -28.09 -12.67 -6.42
N PRO A 402 -28.80 -12.12 -7.44
CA PRO A 402 -29.19 -12.87 -8.63
C PRO A 402 -28.00 -13.50 -9.36
N LEU A 403 -26.84 -12.84 -9.34
CA LEU A 403 -25.61 -13.37 -9.95
C LEU A 403 -25.13 -14.64 -9.23
N VAL A 404 -25.15 -14.63 -7.90
CA VAL A 404 -24.74 -15.80 -7.09
C VAL A 404 -25.80 -16.89 -7.14
N SER A 405 -27.07 -16.50 -7.15
CA SER A 405 -28.19 -17.44 -7.02
C SER A 405 -28.62 -18.07 -8.35
N GLY A 406 -28.39 -17.36 -9.47
CA GLY A 406 -28.81 -17.74 -10.81
C GLY A 406 -27.86 -18.70 -11.53
N ASN A 407 -27.76 -18.54 -12.87
CA ASN A 407 -26.92 -19.39 -13.72
C ASN A 407 -25.43 -19.27 -13.30
N PRO A 408 -24.75 -20.38 -12.94
CA PRO A 408 -23.34 -20.36 -12.58
C PRO A 408 -22.43 -19.77 -13.68
N ASP A 409 -22.77 -19.93 -14.97
CA ASP A 409 -21.93 -19.47 -16.09
C ASP A 409 -21.74 -17.95 -16.09
N SER A 410 -22.77 -17.21 -15.67
CA SER A 410 -22.69 -15.74 -15.56
C SER A 410 -21.71 -15.32 -14.47
N LEU A 411 -21.69 -16.05 -13.34
CA LEU A 411 -20.73 -15.82 -12.27
C LEU A 411 -19.32 -16.24 -12.68
N ILE A 412 -19.17 -17.37 -13.38
CA ILE A 412 -17.88 -17.84 -13.90
C ILE A 412 -17.28 -16.79 -14.83
N ARG A 413 -18.02 -16.32 -15.85
CA ARG A 413 -17.51 -15.31 -16.79
C ARG A 413 -17.11 -14.02 -16.10
N LEU A 414 -17.92 -13.53 -15.16
CA LEU A 414 -17.58 -12.32 -14.42
C LEU A 414 -16.25 -12.47 -13.66
N ILE A 415 -16.01 -13.64 -13.06
CA ILE A 415 -14.81 -13.89 -12.27
C ILE A 415 -13.59 -14.06 -13.18
N LEU A 416 -13.75 -14.71 -14.34
CA LEU A 416 -12.68 -14.88 -15.32
C LEU A 416 -12.29 -13.56 -16.00
N SER A 417 -13.25 -12.68 -16.30
CA SER A 417 -12.99 -11.44 -17.04
C SER A 417 -12.81 -10.19 -16.16
N GLY A 418 -13.19 -10.26 -14.89
CA GLY A 418 -13.30 -9.07 -14.04
C GLY A 418 -14.42 -8.13 -14.51
N LYS A 419 -14.57 -6.99 -13.83
CA LYS A 419 -15.47 -5.89 -14.25
C LYS A 419 -15.18 -4.61 -13.49
N ASN A 420 -14.99 -3.51 -14.21
CA ASN A 420 -14.66 -2.20 -13.63
C ASN A 420 -13.43 -2.32 -12.70
N GLU A 421 -13.61 -2.04 -11.41
CA GLU A 421 -12.60 -2.11 -10.34
C GLU A 421 -12.39 -3.53 -9.79
N MET A 422 -13.20 -4.50 -10.22
CA MET A 422 -13.03 -5.91 -9.85
C MET A 422 -12.00 -6.54 -10.80
N PRO A 423 -10.86 -7.03 -10.28
CA PRO A 423 -9.82 -7.61 -11.10
C PRO A 423 -10.30 -8.93 -11.72
N GLN A 424 -9.62 -9.36 -12.77
CA GLN A 424 -9.85 -10.68 -13.36
C GLN A 424 -9.15 -11.76 -12.54
N PHE A 425 -9.80 -12.93 -12.41
CA PHE A 425 -9.27 -14.10 -11.70
C PHE A 425 -9.03 -15.29 -12.62
N SER A 426 -8.79 -15.02 -13.91
CA SER A 426 -8.46 -16.03 -14.93
C SER A 426 -7.18 -16.81 -14.62
N PHE A 427 -6.30 -16.31 -13.75
CA PHE A 427 -5.11 -17.01 -13.27
C PHE A 427 -5.41 -18.17 -12.30
N ILE A 428 -6.60 -18.22 -11.69
CA ILE A 428 -6.96 -19.30 -10.75
C ILE A 428 -7.24 -20.58 -11.54
N GLY A 429 -6.48 -21.65 -11.27
CA GLY A 429 -6.69 -22.95 -11.91
C GLY A 429 -8.10 -23.53 -11.68
N ASP A 430 -8.61 -24.28 -12.65
CA ASP A 430 -10.02 -24.70 -12.72
C ASP A 430 -10.54 -25.38 -11.45
N ARG A 431 -9.70 -26.16 -10.78
CA ARG A 431 -10.06 -26.86 -9.53
C ARG A 431 -10.35 -25.87 -8.40
N ASP A 432 -9.42 -24.95 -8.14
CA ASP A 432 -9.57 -23.96 -7.08
C ASP A 432 -10.68 -22.96 -7.42
N LEU A 433 -10.85 -22.63 -8.70
CA LEU A 433 -11.96 -21.81 -9.16
C LEU A 433 -13.32 -22.51 -8.96
N ALA A 434 -13.42 -23.82 -9.19
CA ALA A 434 -14.64 -24.59 -8.88
C ALA A 434 -14.94 -24.60 -7.38
N VAL A 435 -13.91 -24.74 -6.55
CA VAL A 435 -14.03 -24.76 -5.08
C VAL A 435 -14.51 -23.40 -4.54
N ILE A 436 -13.87 -22.30 -4.94
CA ILE A 436 -14.24 -20.95 -4.47
C ILE A 436 -15.65 -20.56 -4.94
N LEU A 437 -16.02 -20.83 -6.20
CA LEU A 437 -17.34 -20.50 -6.73
C LEU A 437 -18.44 -21.36 -6.11
N THR A 438 -18.16 -22.64 -5.83
CA THR A 438 -19.07 -23.50 -5.07
C THR A 438 -19.27 -22.96 -3.66
N TYR A 439 -18.20 -22.54 -2.97
CA TYR A 439 -18.31 -21.92 -1.65
C TYR A 439 -19.15 -20.64 -1.69
N ILE A 440 -18.87 -19.71 -2.61
CA ILE A 440 -19.63 -18.45 -2.78
C ILE A 440 -21.11 -18.76 -2.97
N ARG A 441 -21.44 -19.69 -3.89
CA ARG A 441 -22.82 -20.08 -4.16
C ARG A 441 -23.47 -20.71 -2.94
N LYS A 442 -22.85 -21.69 -2.28
CA LYS A 442 -23.46 -22.36 -1.12
C LYS A 442 -23.58 -21.44 0.10
N ARG A 443 -22.62 -20.56 0.33
CA ARG A 443 -22.60 -19.67 1.49
C ARG A 443 -23.58 -18.51 1.34
N PHE A 444 -23.64 -17.90 0.16
CA PHE A 444 -24.38 -16.65 -0.06
C PHE A 444 -25.65 -16.83 -0.90
N GLY A 445 -25.82 -17.97 -1.57
CA GLY A 445 -27.03 -18.40 -2.28
C GLY A 445 -27.34 -19.88 -1.97
N PRO A 446 -27.79 -20.23 -0.75
CA PRO A 446 -27.78 -21.62 -0.26
C PRO A 446 -28.53 -22.66 -1.11
N GLN A 447 -29.47 -22.22 -1.95
CA GLN A 447 -30.22 -23.08 -2.88
C GLN A 447 -29.52 -23.33 -4.21
N SER A 448 -28.38 -22.68 -4.46
CA SER A 448 -27.65 -22.76 -5.73
C SER A 448 -26.90 -24.08 -5.90
N SER A 449 -26.83 -24.54 -7.15
CA SER A 449 -26.00 -25.67 -7.56
C SER A 449 -24.50 -25.40 -7.33
N PRO A 450 -23.68 -26.43 -7.08
CA PRO A 450 -22.22 -26.28 -7.10
C PRO A 450 -21.71 -25.95 -8.51
N VAL A 451 -20.49 -25.43 -8.60
CA VAL A 451 -19.79 -25.20 -9.87
C VAL A 451 -18.85 -26.36 -10.16
N THR A 452 -18.85 -26.86 -11.39
CA THR A 452 -17.99 -27.95 -11.84
C THR A 452 -16.79 -27.43 -12.61
N ILE A 453 -15.72 -28.23 -12.66
CA ILE A 453 -14.54 -27.96 -13.49
C ILE A 453 -14.93 -27.84 -14.97
N ALA A 454 -15.82 -28.72 -15.45
CA ALA A 454 -16.30 -28.70 -16.83
C ALA A 454 -17.02 -27.40 -17.20
N ALA A 455 -17.82 -26.83 -16.30
CA ALA A 455 -18.46 -25.53 -16.52
C ALA A 455 -17.44 -24.40 -16.66
N ILE A 456 -16.36 -24.43 -15.87
CA ILE A 456 -15.27 -23.45 -15.96
C ILE A 456 -14.53 -23.58 -17.29
N GLN A 457 -14.17 -24.80 -17.69
CA GLN A 457 -13.47 -25.07 -18.94
C GLN A 457 -14.27 -24.62 -20.17
N ALA A 458 -15.59 -24.84 -20.14
CA ALA A 458 -16.49 -24.35 -21.18
C ALA A 458 -16.41 -22.82 -21.30
N GLN A 459 -16.47 -22.08 -20.18
CA GLN A 459 -16.41 -20.62 -20.21
C GLN A 459 -15.02 -20.07 -20.57
N ARG A 460 -13.93 -20.77 -20.20
CA ARG A 460 -12.58 -20.39 -20.64
C ARG A 460 -12.36 -20.53 -22.14
N THR A 461 -13.07 -21.44 -22.79
CA THR A 461 -12.97 -21.64 -24.25
C THR A 461 -13.73 -20.56 -25.02
N GLU A 462 -14.72 -19.91 -24.39
CA GLU A 462 -15.55 -18.85 -24.97
C GLU A 462 -14.94 -17.44 -24.85
N LEU A 463 -13.92 -17.28 -23.99
CA LEU A 463 -13.19 -16.03 -23.74
C LEU A 463 -11.85 -16.05 -24.47
#